data_AF-A0A494TFC5-F1
#
_entry.id   AF-A0A494TFC5-F1
#
_cell.length_a   1.000
_cell.length_b   1.000
_cell.length_c   1.000
_cell.angle_alpha   90.00
_cell.angle_beta   90.00
_cell.angle_gamma   90.00
#
_symmetry.space_group_name_H-M   'P 1'
#
loop_
_entity.id
_entity.type
_entity.pdbx_description
1 polymer ?
#
loop_
_entity_poly.entity_id
_entity_poly.type
_entity_poly.pdbx_seq_one_letter_code
_entity_poly.pdbx_strand_id
1 'polypeptide(L)'
;MPNTYMRPSFIVAAFLAVAGCSASPETGQTDVQTVPSQIELRKALQTYFDAHPECTPFFDIPAEARMEQGSYRIRQLDAFVAAGVLQRTGEIMKPHQVTGVPEQYARYISTPLGEHSLRPSETNSARTQICYGKRKVISVTSGGLDENFPDRLSVKYDYQLIDVPAWTSSRAIIEFYPGLGKRLTGATESDGEDLMRVNGSWTLPKQTAFGSFDFTQEGH
;
A
#
# COMPACT_ATOMS: atom_id res chain seq x y z
N MET A 1 -52.84 -6.88 -32.33
CA MET A 1 -53.97 -7.22 -31.43
C MET A 1 -53.54 -6.94 -29.99
N PRO A 2 -54.39 -6.37 -29.14
CA PRO A 2 -54.48 -4.92 -28.97
C PRO A 2 -54.16 -4.39 -27.55
N ASN A 3 -53.90 -3.06 -27.51
CA ASN A 3 -54.27 -2.03 -26.53
C ASN A 3 -54.32 -2.33 -25.03
N THR A 4 -53.65 -1.47 -24.24
CA THR A 4 -54.29 -0.48 -23.32
C THR A 4 -53.20 0.47 -22.79
N TYR A 5 -53.14 1.77 -23.17
CA TYR A 5 -53.91 2.96 -22.76
C TYR A 5 -53.75 3.45 -21.29
N MET A 6 -53.29 4.71 -21.17
CA MET A 6 -53.70 5.75 -20.20
C MET A 6 -53.23 5.59 -18.73
N ARG A 7 -52.78 6.62 -17.99
CA ARG A 7 -53.09 8.06 -17.99
C ARG A 7 -51.92 8.93 -17.46
N PRO A 8 -51.88 10.22 -17.84
CA PRO A 8 -51.13 11.27 -17.16
C PRO A 8 -51.94 11.78 -15.95
N SER A 9 -51.26 12.17 -14.87
CA SER A 9 -51.86 13.00 -13.81
C SER A 9 -51.16 14.35 -13.81
N PHE A 10 -51.85 15.34 -14.37
CA PHE A 10 -51.62 16.75 -14.10
C PHE A 10 -52.18 17.05 -12.72
N ILE A 11 -51.38 17.67 -11.85
CA ILE A 11 -51.89 18.49 -10.75
C ILE A 11 -51.41 19.91 -11.00
N VAL A 12 -52.39 20.77 -11.24
CA VAL A 12 -52.30 22.23 -11.19
C VAL A 12 -52.78 22.64 -9.79
N ALA A 13 -51.95 23.40 -9.08
CA ALA A 13 -52.37 24.32 -8.00
C ALA A 13 -51.21 25.29 -7.77
N ALA A 14 -51.30 26.53 -8.25
CA ALA A 14 -51.96 27.67 -7.61
C ALA A 14 -50.95 28.53 -6.83
N PHE A 15 -50.80 29.76 -7.32
CA PHE A 15 -49.95 30.82 -6.81
C PHE A 15 -50.28 31.21 -5.36
N LEU A 16 -49.24 31.39 -4.54
CA LEU A 16 -49.24 32.33 -3.44
C LEU A 16 -47.98 33.18 -3.54
N ALA A 17 -48.14 34.38 -4.09
CA ALA A 17 -47.16 35.46 -4.00
C ALA A 17 -47.20 36.01 -2.57
N VAL A 18 -46.25 35.61 -1.74
CA VAL A 18 -45.97 36.27 -0.46
C VAL A 18 -44.85 37.27 -0.70
N ALA A 19 -45.19 38.55 -0.66
CA ALA A 19 -44.25 39.63 -0.47
C ALA A 19 -43.58 39.43 0.90
N GLY A 20 -42.31 39.03 0.88
CA GLY A 20 -41.48 38.85 2.07
C GLY A 20 -40.14 39.53 1.82
N CYS A 21 -39.72 40.33 2.79
CA CYS A 21 -38.56 41.20 2.81
C CYS A 21 -37.33 40.66 2.07
N SER A 22 -36.70 41.54 1.30
CA SER A 22 -35.33 41.38 0.81
C SER A 22 -34.39 41.14 2.00
N ALA A 23 -34.23 39.88 2.40
CA ALA A 23 -33.10 39.46 3.20
C ALA A 23 -31.90 39.49 2.26
N SER A 24 -31.06 40.51 2.44
CA SER A 24 -29.69 40.47 1.94
C SER A 24 -29.07 39.11 2.28
N PRO A 25 -28.44 38.40 1.33
CA PRO A 25 -27.62 37.25 1.67
C PRO A 25 -26.31 37.78 2.28
N GLU A 26 -26.39 38.30 3.51
CA GLU A 26 -25.25 38.38 4.41
C GLU A 26 -25.19 37.06 5.16
N THR A 27 -24.31 36.19 4.70
CA THR A 27 -23.17 35.74 5.50
C THR A 27 -22.47 34.68 4.68
N GLY A 28 -21.29 35.05 4.16
CA GLY A 28 -20.29 34.04 3.90
C GLY A 28 -20.07 33.30 5.22
N GLN A 29 -20.52 32.06 5.27
CA GLN A 29 -19.95 31.08 6.19
C GLN A 29 -18.47 31.02 5.82
N THR A 30 -17.67 31.77 6.57
CA THR A 30 -16.29 31.39 6.82
C THR A 30 -16.39 30.04 7.51
N ASP A 31 -16.35 28.97 6.72
CA ASP A 31 -16.18 27.61 7.21
C ASP A 31 -14.88 27.63 8.01
N VAL A 32 -14.99 27.78 9.32
CA VAL A 32 -13.84 27.72 10.21
C VAL A 32 -13.28 26.32 10.03
N GLN A 33 -12.13 26.24 9.36
CA GLN A 33 -11.48 24.97 9.06
C GLN A 33 -11.14 24.30 10.39
N THR A 34 -11.98 23.34 10.79
CA THR A 34 -11.86 22.63 12.05
C THR A 34 -11.00 21.38 11.85
N VAL A 35 -10.15 21.10 12.83
CA VAL A 35 -9.38 19.84 12.87
C VAL A 35 -10.38 18.67 12.92
N PRO A 36 -10.27 17.66 12.04
CA PRO A 36 -11.16 16.51 12.05
C PRO A 36 -11.07 15.73 13.36
N SER A 37 -12.15 15.03 13.70
CA SER A 37 -12.14 14.12 14.84
C SER A 37 -11.16 12.97 14.65
N GLN A 38 -10.66 12.38 15.74
CA GLN A 38 -9.79 11.20 15.66
C GLN A 38 -10.44 10.02 14.91
N ILE A 39 -11.77 9.90 14.97
CA ILE A 39 -12.52 8.86 14.24
C ILE A 39 -12.38 9.07 12.73
N GLU A 40 -12.52 10.31 12.26
CA GLU A 40 -12.37 10.66 10.84
C GLU A 40 -10.94 10.48 10.36
N LEU A 41 -9.96 10.92 11.15
CA LEU A 41 -8.53 10.74 10.83
C LEU A 41 -8.16 9.25 10.73
N ARG A 42 -8.61 8.44 11.70
CA ARG A 42 -8.37 7.00 11.68
C ARG A 42 -9.02 6.35 10.46
N LYS A 43 -10.25 6.75 10.12
CA LYS A 43 -10.96 6.24 8.94
C LYS A 43 -10.22 6.60 7.65
N ALA A 44 -9.73 7.84 7.52
CA ALA A 44 -8.96 8.27 6.37
C ALA A 44 -7.67 7.46 6.19
N LEU A 45 -6.88 7.31 7.26
CA LEU A 45 -5.67 6.47 7.25
C LEU A 45 -5.99 5.00 6.94
N GLN A 46 -6.99 4.42 7.62
CA GLN A 46 -7.33 3.01 7.41
C GLN A 46 -7.81 2.76 5.97
N THR A 47 -8.60 3.67 5.40
CA THR A 47 -9.04 3.57 4.00
C THR A 47 -7.86 3.52 3.04
N TYR A 48 -6.82 4.32 3.30
CA TYR A 48 -5.59 4.26 2.51
C TYR A 48 -4.87 2.92 2.69
N PHE A 49 -4.60 2.48 3.93
CA PHE A 49 -3.83 1.26 4.20
C PHE A 49 -4.56 -0.04 3.82
N ASP A 50 -5.89 -0.02 3.75
CA ASP A 50 -6.66 -1.14 3.21
C ASP A 50 -6.43 -1.32 1.70
N ALA A 51 -6.20 -0.22 0.98
CA ALA A 51 -5.92 -0.22 -0.46
C ALA A 51 -4.41 -0.35 -0.78
N HIS A 52 -3.54 -0.03 0.18
CA HIS A 52 -2.08 -0.01 0.02
C HIS A 52 -1.43 -0.93 1.06
N PRO A 53 -1.33 -2.24 0.78
CA PRO A 53 -0.64 -3.16 1.68
C PRO A 53 0.83 -2.78 1.84
N GLU A 54 1.44 -3.23 2.93
CA GLU A 54 2.86 -3.08 3.16
C GLU A 54 3.62 -3.99 2.20
N CYS A 55 4.39 -3.36 1.31
CA CYS A 55 5.21 -4.04 0.32
C CYS A 55 6.64 -3.52 0.35
N THR A 56 7.55 -4.32 -0.17
CA THR A 56 8.97 -4.01 -0.31
C THR A 56 9.41 -4.37 -1.71
N PRO A 57 10.38 -3.64 -2.30
CA PRO A 57 11.05 -4.08 -3.51
C PRO A 57 11.42 -5.56 -3.44
N PHE A 58 11.19 -6.26 -4.55
CA PHE A 58 11.44 -7.67 -4.70
C PHE A 58 12.20 -7.94 -6.00
N PHE A 59 12.63 -9.17 -6.17
CA PHE A 59 13.36 -9.59 -7.36
C PHE A 59 12.46 -9.54 -8.57
N ASP A 60 13.05 -9.18 -9.72
CA ASP A 60 12.40 -9.40 -11.00
C ASP A 60 12.19 -10.91 -11.20
N ILE A 61 10.94 -11.33 -11.40
CA ILE A 61 10.56 -12.71 -11.69
C ILE A 61 10.07 -12.80 -13.16
N PRO A 62 10.54 -13.79 -13.96
CA PRO A 62 11.47 -14.86 -13.61
C PRO A 62 12.88 -14.35 -13.27
N ALA A 63 13.48 -14.93 -12.23
CA ALA A 63 14.82 -14.59 -11.78
C ALA A 63 15.83 -15.64 -12.23
N GLU A 64 17.06 -15.20 -12.47
CA GLU A 64 18.20 -16.08 -12.69
C GLU A 64 19.36 -15.61 -11.82
N ALA A 65 20.08 -16.56 -11.23
CA ALA A 65 21.19 -16.28 -10.33
C ALA A 65 22.39 -17.15 -10.70
N ARG A 66 23.56 -16.52 -10.82
CA ARG A 66 24.81 -17.20 -11.10
C ARG A 66 25.12 -18.17 -9.97
N MET A 67 25.41 -19.42 -10.35
CA MET A 67 25.84 -20.47 -9.43
C MET A 67 27.34 -20.35 -9.21
N GLU A 68 27.69 -19.63 -8.16
CA GLU A 68 29.05 -19.58 -7.63
C GLU A 68 29.06 -20.08 -6.19
N GLN A 69 30.19 -20.61 -5.76
CA GLN A 69 30.34 -21.12 -4.40
C GLN A 69 30.06 -19.99 -3.40
N GLY A 70 29.10 -20.19 -2.50
CA GLY A 70 28.73 -19.18 -1.52
C GLY A 70 27.95 -17.99 -2.10
N SER A 71 27.33 -18.12 -3.27
CA SER A 71 26.46 -17.09 -3.85
C SER A 71 25.41 -16.62 -2.84
N TYR A 72 25.49 -15.35 -2.44
CA TYR A 72 24.49 -14.70 -1.59
C TYR A 72 23.13 -14.71 -2.28
N ARG A 73 23.11 -14.37 -3.57
CA ARG A 73 21.91 -14.33 -4.41
C ARG A 73 21.15 -15.65 -4.46
N ILE A 74 21.86 -16.78 -4.59
CA ILE A 74 21.25 -18.12 -4.56
C ILE A 74 20.61 -18.38 -3.19
N ARG A 75 21.36 -18.16 -2.09
CA ARG A 75 20.80 -18.36 -0.73
C ARG A 75 19.57 -17.49 -0.48
N GLN A 76 19.60 -16.26 -0.96
CA GLN A 76 18.50 -15.31 -0.87
C GLN A 76 17.25 -15.83 -1.58
N LEU A 77 17.36 -16.26 -2.84
CA LEU A 77 16.25 -16.82 -3.60
C LEU A 77 15.77 -18.16 -3.01
N ASP A 78 16.69 -18.99 -2.54
CA ASP A 78 16.40 -20.29 -1.92
C ASP A 78 15.65 -20.13 -0.59
N ALA A 79 15.83 -19.02 0.14
CA ALA A 79 15.00 -18.72 1.32
C ALA A 79 13.52 -18.53 0.95
N PHE A 80 13.24 -17.88 -0.18
CA PHE A 80 11.88 -17.75 -0.72
C PHE A 80 11.37 -19.05 -1.36
N VAL A 81 12.25 -19.92 -1.85
CA VAL A 81 11.88 -21.29 -2.24
C VAL A 81 11.45 -22.10 -1.02
N ALA A 82 12.22 -22.05 0.08
CA ALA A 82 11.88 -22.72 1.33
C ALA A 82 10.59 -22.18 1.96
N ALA A 83 10.26 -20.90 1.72
CA ALA A 83 8.99 -20.30 2.12
C ALA A 83 7.83 -20.57 1.16
N GLY A 84 8.07 -21.29 0.06
CA GLY A 84 7.05 -21.63 -0.94
C GLY A 84 6.63 -20.47 -1.84
N VAL A 85 7.31 -19.32 -1.81
CA VAL A 85 7.03 -18.14 -2.65
C VAL A 85 7.61 -18.33 -4.05
N LEU A 86 8.80 -18.91 -4.14
CA LEU A 86 9.49 -19.20 -5.39
C LEU A 86 9.63 -20.70 -5.61
N GLN A 87 9.90 -21.08 -6.84
CA GLN A 87 10.31 -22.42 -7.24
C GLN A 87 11.54 -22.33 -8.13
N ARG A 88 12.55 -23.16 -7.84
CA ARG A 88 13.68 -23.40 -8.73
C ARG A 88 13.22 -24.32 -9.87
N THR A 89 13.36 -23.87 -11.11
CA THR A 89 12.88 -24.58 -12.31
C THR A 89 13.97 -25.35 -13.04
N GLY A 90 15.23 -25.16 -12.65
CA GLY A 90 16.37 -25.84 -13.23
C GLY A 90 17.60 -24.95 -13.29
N GLU A 91 18.54 -25.36 -14.13
CA GLU A 91 19.83 -24.72 -14.32
C GLU A 91 20.08 -24.52 -15.81
N ILE A 92 20.79 -23.45 -16.16
CA ILE A 92 21.11 -23.07 -17.53
C ILE A 92 22.56 -22.61 -17.61
N MET A 93 23.20 -22.85 -18.75
CA MET A 93 24.50 -22.28 -19.06
C MET A 93 24.33 -21.00 -19.86
N LYS A 94 25.00 -19.93 -19.44
CA LYS A 94 25.05 -18.66 -20.17
C LYS A 94 26.50 -18.20 -20.32
N PRO A 95 26.90 -17.62 -21.46
CA PRO A 95 28.21 -17.01 -21.57
C PRO A 95 28.29 -15.82 -20.62
N HIS A 96 29.37 -15.75 -19.83
CA HIS A 96 29.70 -14.57 -19.05
C HIS A 96 29.81 -13.35 -19.98
N GLN A 97 29.18 -12.23 -19.62
CA GLN A 97 29.04 -11.08 -20.51
C GLN A 97 30.39 -10.48 -20.96
N VAL A 98 31.43 -10.60 -20.14
CA VAL A 98 32.76 -10.02 -20.43
C VAL A 98 33.73 -11.05 -21.04
N THR A 99 33.75 -12.27 -20.51
CA THR A 99 34.78 -13.26 -20.86
C THR A 99 34.29 -14.29 -21.87
N GLY A 100 32.98 -14.38 -22.11
CA GLY A 100 32.36 -15.40 -22.97
C GLY A 100 32.40 -16.82 -22.40
N VAL A 101 33.07 -17.03 -21.26
CA VAL A 101 33.18 -18.35 -20.61
C VAL A 101 31.79 -18.79 -20.15
N PRO A 102 31.35 -20.02 -20.44
CA PRO A 102 30.08 -20.52 -19.95
C PRO A 102 30.04 -20.56 -18.42
N GLU A 103 29.01 -19.95 -17.86
CA GLU A 103 28.71 -19.94 -16.43
C GLU A 103 27.34 -20.55 -16.19
N GLN A 104 27.21 -21.24 -15.06
CA GLN A 104 25.98 -21.90 -14.67
C GLN A 104 25.09 -20.94 -13.88
N TYR A 105 23.80 -20.93 -14.18
CA TYR A 105 22.79 -20.11 -13.52
C TYR A 105 21.63 -21.00 -13.06
N ALA A 106 21.08 -20.73 -11.89
CA ALA A 106 19.82 -21.30 -11.44
C ALA A 106 18.67 -20.38 -11.86
N ARG A 107 17.54 -20.96 -12.30
CA ARG A 107 16.33 -20.22 -12.69
C ARG A 107 15.21 -20.39 -11.67
N TYR A 108 14.52 -19.28 -11.39
CA TYR A 108 13.46 -19.19 -10.41
C TYR A 108 12.20 -18.57 -11.03
N ILE A 109 11.05 -19.13 -10.68
CA ILE A 109 9.74 -18.57 -10.99
C ILE A 109 8.93 -18.44 -9.70
N SER A 110 7.88 -17.64 -9.74
CA SER A 110 6.86 -17.55 -8.70
C SER A 110 6.02 -18.81 -8.65
N THR A 111 5.65 -19.23 -7.45
CA THR A 111 4.59 -20.22 -7.22
C THR A 111 3.23 -19.51 -7.20
N PRO A 112 2.10 -20.25 -7.15
CA PRO A 112 0.78 -19.63 -6.90
C PRO A 112 0.72 -18.81 -5.61
N LEU A 113 1.44 -19.22 -4.56
CA LEU A 113 1.57 -18.45 -3.31
C LEU A 113 2.37 -17.16 -3.53
N GLY A 114 3.45 -17.25 -4.31
CA GLY A 114 4.24 -16.09 -4.72
C GLY A 114 3.41 -15.08 -5.51
N GLU A 115 2.72 -15.52 -6.56
CA GLU A 115 1.84 -14.66 -7.37
C GLU A 115 0.80 -13.91 -6.53
N HIS A 116 0.25 -14.55 -5.50
CA HIS A 116 -0.70 -13.88 -4.61
C HIS A 116 -0.07 -12.73 -3.80
N SER A 117 1.22 -12.84 -3.47
CA SER A 117 1.98 -11.89 -2.65
C SER A 117 2.71 -10.83 -3.49
N LEU A 118 2.96 -11.09 -4.77
CA LEU A 118 3.70 -10.21 -5.66
C LEU A 118 2.79 -9.16 -6.28
N ARG A 119 3.31 -7.93 -6.45
CA ARG A 119 2.65 -6.83 -7.14
C ARG A 119 3.65 -6.13 -8.06
N PRO A 120 3.19 -5.46 -9.12
CA PRO A 120 4.01 -4.47 -9.81
C PRO A 120 4.51 -3.45 -8.79
N SER A 121 5.79 -3.10 -8.88
CA SER A 121 6.36 -2.01 -8.09
C SER A 121 5.98 -0.69 -8.73
N GLU A 122 5.68 0.30 -7.89
CA GLU A 122 5.45 1.68 -8.32
C GLU A 122 6.71 2.55 -8.20
N THR A 123 7.81 1.93 -7.76
CA THR A 123 9.11 2.58 -7.58
C THR A 123 10.05 2.23 -8.73
N ASN A 124 11.04 3.08 -9.00
CA ASN A 124 12.01 2.83 -10.06
C ASN A 124 13.12 1.83 -9.66
N SER A 125 13.18 1.40 -8.39
CA SER A 125 14.28 0.55 -7.87
C SER A 125 14.11 -0.94 -8.17
N ALA A 126 12.89 -1.40 -8.39
CA ALA A 126 12.57 -2.78 -8.78
C ALA A 126 11.30 -2.80 -9.62
N ARG A 127 11.13 -3.78 -10.54
CA ARG A 127 9.86 -3.91 -11.30
C ARG A 127 8.78 -4.62 -10.52
N THR A 128 9.17 -5.39 -9.51
CA THR A 128 8.28 -6.19 -8.67
C THR A 128 8.47 -5.83 -7.20
N GLN A 129 7.39 -5.88 -6.44
CA GLN A 129 7.40 -5.80 -4.99
C GLN A 129 6.66 -7.00 -4.40
N ILE A 130 6.99 -7.38 -3.18
CA ILE A 130 6.31 -8.43 -2.42
C ILE A 130 5.67 -7.82 -1.18
N CYS A 131 4.39 -8.14 -0.98
CA CYS A 131 3.60 -7.60 0.12
C CYS A 131 3.55 -8.56 1.30
N TYR A 132 3.72 -8.03 2.51
CA TYR A 132 3.93 -8.81 3.73
C TYR A 132 2.95 -8.47 4.87
N GLY A 133 1.96 -7.61 4.60
CA GLY A 133 0.84 -7.37 5.52
C GLY A 133 0.04 -6.11 5.16
N LYS A 134 -0.84 -5.71 6.06
CA LYS A 134 -1.56 -4.43 6.01
C LYS A 134 -1.46 -3.73 7.35
N ARG A 135 -1.39 -2.39 7.34
CA ARG A 135 -1.49 -1.62 8.58
C ARG A 135 -2.94 -1.59 9.05
N LYS A 136 -3.16 -2.00 10.28
CA LYS A 136 -4.38 -1.74 11.03
C LYS A 136 -4.12 -0.59 12.00
N VAL A 137 -4.73 0.55 11.75
CA VAL A 137 -4.58 1.75 12.59
C VAL A 137 -5.34 1.54 13.89
N ILE A 138 -4.59 1.60 14.99
CA ILE A 138 -5.09 1.41 16.35
C ILE A 138 -5.53 2.74 16.96
N SER A 139 -4.66 3.74 16.90
CA SER A 139 -4.86 5.07 17.49
C SER A 139 -4.36 6.14 16.51
N VAL A 140 -4.88 7.38 16.63
CA VAL A 140 -4.39 8.53 15.87
C VAL A 140 -4.47 9.79 16.72
N THR A 141 -3.44 10.61 16.65
CA THR A 141 -3.35 11.93 17.28
C THR A 141 -3.01 12.97 16.22
N SER A 142 -3.75 14.07 16.19
CA SER A 142 -3.45 15.19 15.29
C SER A 142 -2.38 16.10 15.89
N GLY A 143 -1.47 16.59 15.04
CA GLY A 143 -0.53 17.66 15.37
C GLY A 143 -1.11 19.07 15.24
N GLY A 144 -2.35 19.21 14.77
CA GLY A 144 -2.97 20.50 14.40
C GLY A 144 -2.79 20.86 12.92
N LEU A 145 -3.58 21.83 12.45
CA LEU A 145 -3.48 22.36 11.08
C LEU A 145 -2.25 23.24 10.96
N ASP A 146 -1.58 23.19 9.81
CA ASP A 146 -0.55 24.15 9.45
C ASP A 146 -1.22 25.49 9.06
N GLU A 147 -0.88 26.57 9.76
CA GLU A 147 -1.45 27.91 9.50
C GLU A 147 -1.15 28.43 8.10
N ASN A 148 -0.03 28.00 7.50
CA ASN A 148 0.37 28.38 6.15
C ASN A 148 -0.18 27.42 5.08
N PHE A 149 -0.57 26.21 5.50
CA PHE A 149 -1.08 25.16 4.62
C PHE A 149 -2.34 24.53 5.23
N PRO A 150 -3.50 25.22 5.19
CA PRO A 150 -4.72 24.77 5.86
C PRO A 150 -5.27 23.44 5.31
N ASP A 151 -4.82 23.03 4.12
CA ASP A 151 -5.16 21.75 3.49
C ASP A 151 -4.19 20.61 3.85
N ARG A 152 -3.23 20.85 4.76
CA ARG A 152 -2.29 19.85 5.27
C ARG A 152 -2.49 19.66 6.77
N LEU A 153 -2.48 18.40 7.22
CA LEU A 153 -2.65 18.03 8.61
C LEU A 153 -1.68 16.92 9.00
N SER A 154 -0.72 17.23 9.87
CA SER A 154 0.18 16.22 10.41
C SER A 154 -0.54 15.36 11.44
N VAL A 155 -0.34 14.05 11.35
CA VAL A 155 -0.89 13.05 12.27
C VAL A 155 0.19 12.10 12.73
N LYS A 156 0.10 11.66 13.98
CA LYS A 156 0.83 10.50 14.51
C LYS A 156 -0.16 9.39 14.78
N TYR A 157 0.22 8.15 14.50
CA TYR A 157 -0.68 7.02 14.65
C TYR A 157 0.06 5.78 15.08
N ASP A 158 -0.64 4.95 15.82
CA ASP A 158 -0.18 3.62 16.18
C ASP A 158 -0.85 2.60 15.26
N TYR A 159 -0.11 1.59 14.82
CA TYR A 159 -0.63 0.54 13.96
C TYR A 159 -0.07 -0.84 14.34
N GLN A 160 -0.75 -1.87 13.86
CA GLN A 160 -0.27 -3.25 13.86
C GLN A 160 -0.31 -3.80 12.45
N LEU A 161 0.61 -4.70 12.11
CA LEU A 161 0.53 -5.45 10.88
C LEU A 161 -0.47 -6.61 11.03
N ILE A 162 -1.47 -6.63 10.16
CA ILE A 162 -2.46 -7.70 10.02
C ILE A 162 -2.34 -8.34 8.63
N ASP A 163 -3.09 -9.43 8.40
CA ASP A 163 -3.08 -10.18 7.13
C ASP A 163 -1.66 -10.59 6.70
N VAL A 164 -0.80 -10.88 7.68
CA VAL A 164 0.61 -11.26 7.45
C VAL A 164 0.67 -12.61 6.75
N PRO A 165 1.22 -12.71 5.53
CA PRO A 165 1.27 -13.97 4.80
C PRO A 165 2.14 -15.01 5.50
N ALA A 166 1.72 -16.28 5.49
CA ALA A 166 2.42 -17.37 6.19
C ALA A 166 3.89 -17.53 5.77
N TRP A 167 4.25 -17.22 4.51
CA TRP A 167 5.62 -17.31 4.02
C TRP A 167 6.61 -16.46 4.81
N THR A 168 6.15 -15.33 5.36
CA THR A 168 6.98 -14.41 6.14
C THR A 168 7.48 -15.02 7.45
N SER A 169 6.75 -16.02 7.97
CA SER A 169 7.09 -16.75 9.19
C SER A 169 7.98 -17.97 8.96
N SER A 170 8.32 -18.25 7.69
CA SER A 170 9.25 -19.35 7.36
C SER A 170 10.57 -19.14 8.06
N ARG A 171 11.10 -20.20 8.68
CA ARG A 171 12.39 -20.17 9.36
C ARG A 171 13.50 -19.62 8.46
N ALA A 172 13.54 -20.05 7.20
CA ALA A 172 14.54 -19.59 6.24
C ALA A 172 14.44 -18.08 5.97
N ILE A 173 13.22 -17.52 5.95
CA ILE A 173 13.00 -16.08 5.78
C ILE A 173 13.43 -15.31 7.02
N ILE A 174 13.07 -15.78 8.22
CA ILE A 174 13.44 -15.10 9.47
C ILE A 174 14.96 -15.13 9.68
N GLU A 175 15.61 -16.25 9.37
CA GLU A 175 17.07 -16.38 9.45
C GLU A 175 17.79 -15.49 8.44
N PHE A 176 17.26 -15.36 7.22
CA PHE A 176 17.86 -14.52 6.18
C PHE A 176 17.53 -13.02 6.36
N TYR A 177 16.36 -12.70 6.90
CA TYR A 177 15.84 -11.34 7.09
C TYR A 177 15.36 -11.12 8.54
N PRO A 178 16.27 -11.05 9.51
CA PRO A 178 15.90 -10.96 10.92
C PRO A 178 15.14 -9.66 11.26
N GLY A 179 15.36 -8.58 10.50
CA GLY A 179 14.61 -7.33 10.63
C GLY A 179 13.11 -7.50 10.34
N LEU A 180 12.76 -8.32 9.34
CA LEU A 180 11.36 -8.65 9.04
C LEU A 180 10.73 -9.41 10.21
N GLY A 181 11.43 -10.40 10.76
CA GLY A 181 10.95 -11.18 11.91
C GLY A 181 10.60 -10.28 13.11
N LYS A 182 11.42 -9.27 13.41
CA LYS A 182 11.14 -8.30 14.50
C LYS A 182 9.87 -7.48 14.23
N ARG A 183 9.71 -6.97 13.00
CA ARG A 183 8.55 -6.17 12.56
C ARG A 183 7.25 -6.97 12.62
N LEU A 184 7.31 -8.28 12.36
CA LEU A 184 6.15 -9.16 12.31
C LEU A 184 5.72 -9.74 13.66
N THR A 185 6.36 -9.35 14.78
CA THR A 185 6.01 -9.84 16.12
C THR A 185 4.62 -9.40 16.62
N GLY A 186 3.86 -8.65 15.80
CA GLY A 186 2.53 -8.13 16.17
C GLY A 186 2.59 -6.99 17.17
N ALA A 187 3.77 -6.45 17.44
CA ALA A 187 3.96 -5.28 18.26
C ALA A 187 3.25 -4.07 17.62
N THR A 188 2.72 -3.21 18.48
CA THR A 188 2.22 -1.91 18.04
C THR A 188 3.40 -1.01 17.69
N GLU A 189 3.40 -0.47 16.48
CA GLU A 189 4.39 0.49 16.00
C GLU A 189 3.75 1.88 15.88
N SER A 190 4.55 2.93 16.08
CA SER A 190 4.12 4.32 15.91
C SER A 190 4.76 4.91 14.66
N ASP A 191 4.00 5.67 13.89
CA ASP A 191 4.48 6.39 12.70
C ASP A 191 3.77 7.74 12.56
N GLY A 192 4.17 8.54 11.58
CA GLY A 192 3.60 9.86 11.32
C GLY A 192 3.44 10.16 9.84
N GLU A 193 2.34 10.82 9.50
CA GLU A 193 1.99 11.20 8.13
C GLU A 193 1.46 12.63 8.05
N ASP A 194 1.42 13.16 6.82
CA ASP A 194 0.64 14.34 6.50
C ASP A 194 -0.57 13.98 5.63
N LEU A 195 -1.76 14.21 6.16
CA LEU A 195 -2.99 14.13 5.38
C LEU A 195 -3.18 15.41 4.58
N MET A 196 -3.68 15.25 3.36
CA MET A 196 -4.03 16.33 2.46
C MET A 196 -5.55 16.38 2.25
N ARG A 197 -6.10 17.58 2.25
CA ARG A 197 -7.52 17.82 1.94
C ARG A 197 -7.70 17.83 0.42
N VAL A 198 -8.46 16.88 -0.10
CA VAL A 198 -8.80 16.76 -1.53
C VAL A 198 -10.31 16.63 -1.65
N ASN A 199 -10.94 17.54 -2.40
CA ASN A 199 -12.40 17.57 -2.59
C ASN A 199 -13.19 17.55 -1.25
N GLY A 200 -12.69 18.27 -0.24
CA GLY A 200 -13.30 18.35 1.09
C GLY A 200 -13.06 17.14 2.01
N SER A 201 -12.35 16.10 1.55
CA SER A 201 -12.01 14.91 2.34
C SER A 201 -10.52 14.85 2.66
N TRP A 202 -10.18 14.43 3.88
CA TRP A 202 -8.79 14.17 4.27
C TRP A 202 -8.33 12.82 3.73
N THR A 203 -7.20 12.84 3.03
CA THR A 203 -6.64 11.66 2.37
C THR A 203 -5.14 11.62 2.58
N LEU A 204 -4.57 10.43 2.69
CA LEU A 204 -3.12 10.29 2.64
C LEU A 204 -2.71 10.38 1.16
N PRO A 205 -1.87 11.36 0.76
CA PRO A 205 -1.33 11.38 -0.59
C PRO A 205 -0.49 10.13 -0.81
N LYS A 206 -0.42 9.66 -2.05
CA LYS A 206 0.42 8.51 -2.41
C LYS A 206 1.84 8.75 -1.90
N GLN A 207 2.28 7.90 -0.97
CA GLN A 207 3.64 8.00 -0.43
C GLN A 207 4.66 7.68 -1.52
N THR A 208 5.64 8.54 -1.68
CA THR A 208 6.93 8.15 -2.27
C THR A 208 7.67 7.35 -1.21
N ALA A 209 7.88 6.06 -1.46
CA ALA A 209 8.47 5.09 -0.53
C ALA A 209 9.70 5.64 0.24
N PHE A 210 9.51 6.00 1.50
CA PHE A 210 10.62 6.24 2.44
C PHE A 210 10.45 5.26 3.60
N GLY A 211 11.49 4.46 3.87
CA GLY A 211 11.56 3.59 5.05
C GLY A 211 11.06 2.15 4.88
N SER A 212 10.72 1.70 3.66
CA SER A 212 10.39 0.29 3.44
C SER A 212 11.63 -0.59 3.63
N PHE A 213 11.47 -1.73 4.31
CA PHE A 213 12.42 -2.85 4.24
C PHE A 213 12.73 -3.14 2.76
N ASP A 214 13.96 -3.50 2.40
CA ASP A 214 14.31 -3.78 1.00
C ASP A 214 14.91 -5.18 0.89
N PHE A 215 14.13 -6.14 0.41
CA PHE A 215 14.61 -7.51 0.23
C PHE A 215 15.70 -7.64 -0.85
N THR A 216 15.91 -6.62 -1.67
CA THR A 216 16.88 -6.65 -2.78
C THR A 216 18.29 -6.26 -2.35
N GLN A 217 18.45 -5.60 -1.20
CA GLN A 217 19.77 -5.17 -0.75
C GLN A 217 20.54 -6.29 -0.04
N GLU A 218 21.86 -6.25 -0.19
CA GLU A 218 22.80 -7.14 0.50
C GLU A 218 23.12 -6.55 1.87
N GLY A 219 22.49 -7.08 2.92
CA GLY A 219 22.85 -6.74 4.31
C GLY A 219 21.77 -5.99 5.08
N HIS A 220 21.05 -6.74 5.91
CA HIS A 220 20.32 -6.25 7.08
C HIS A 220 20.67 -7.12 8.28
#